data_AF-A0A7C4U458-F1
#
_entry.id   AF-A0A7C4U458-F1
#
_cell.length_a   1.000
_cell.length_b   1.000
_cell.length_c   1.000
_cell.angle_alpha   90.00
_cell.angle_beta   90.00
_cell.angle_gamma   90.00
#
_symmetry.space_group_name_H-M   'P 1'
#
loop_
_entity.id
_entity.type
_entity.pdbx_description
1 polymer ?
#
loop_
_entity_poly.entity_id
_entity_poly.type
_entity_poly.pdbx_seq_one_letter_code
_entity_poly.pdbx_strand_id
1 'polypeptide(L)' 'MRIIGGEHGGRKFNPPNNMPYTRPTTDIAKEGLFNVLQHKLDFEEL' A
#
# COMPACT_ATOMS: atom_id res chain seq x y z
N MET A 1 5.24 1.88 8.42
CA MET A 1 4.52 1.76 7.13
C MET A 1 3.21 2.55 7.22
N ARG A 2 2.65 3.04 6.11
CA ARG A 2 1.41 3.83 6.09
C ARG A 2 0.50 3.41 4.93
N ILE A 3 -0.82 3.50 5.11
CA ILE A 3 -1.81 3.44 4.01
C ILE A 3 -1.73 4.73 3.21
N ILE A 4 -1.61 4.63 1.89
CA ILE A 4 -1.39 5.80 1.04
C ILE A 4 -2.69 6.51 0.63
N GLY A 5 -3.79 5.78 0.44
CA GLY A 5 -5.08 6.35 0.02
C GLY A 5 -6.28 5.46 0.38
N GLY A 6 -7.45 5.84 -0.13
CA GLY A 6 -8.73 5.21 0.20
C GLY A 6 -9.28 5.64 1.57
N GLU A 7 -10.30 4.95 2.06
CA GLU A 7 -11.00 5.26 3.32
C GLU A 7 -10.06 5.32 4.53
N HIS A 8 -8.99 4.53 4.53
CA HIS A 8 -8.03 4.47 5.64
C HIS A 8 -6.71 5.20 5.33
N GLY A 9 -6.69 6.07 4.30
CA GLY A 9 -5.53 6.86 3.91
C GLY A 9 -4.89 7.60 5.09
N GLY A 10 -3.57 7.57 5.18
CA GLY A 10 -2.82 8.24 6.25
C GLY A 10 -2.64 7.41 7.53
N ARG A 11 -3.37 6.31 7.71
CA ARG A 11 -3.21 5.42 8.87
C ARG A 11 -1.80 4.83 8.89
N LYS A 12 -1.09 5.02 10.01
CA LYS A 12 0.25 4.49 10.26
C LYS A 12 0.18 3.16 10.97
N PHE A 13 1.12 2.28 10.65
CA PHE A 13 1.33 1.01 11.35
C PHE A 13 2.81 0.78 11.61
N ASN A 14 3.07 0.24 12.79
CA ASN A 14 4.39 -0.11 13.26
C ASN A 14 4.55 -1.62 13.11
N PRO A 15 5.25 -2.08 12.05
CA PRO A 15 5.60 -3.49 11.96
C PRO A 15 6.44 -3.93 13.17
N PRO A 16 6.31 -5.18 13.65
CA PRO A 16 7.21 -5.74 14.66
C PRO A 16 8.68 -5.64 14.23
N ASN A 17 9.56 -5.41 15.20
CA ASN A 17 10.99 -5.13 14.97
C ASN A 17 11.76 -6.30 14.33
N ASN A 18 11.31 -7.55 14.50
CA ASN A 18 12.03 -8.72 14.00
C ASN A 18 11.20 -9.49 12.98
N MET A 19 11.41 -9.16 11.70
CA MET A 19 10.88 -9.92 10.58
C MET A 19 12.01 -10.35 9.63
N PRO A 20 12.61 -11.53 9.86
CA PRO A 20 13.86 -11.93 9.20
C PRO A 20 13.74 -12.18 7.68
N TYR A 21 12.53 -12.42 7.18
CA TYR A 21 12.29 -12.76 5.77
C TYR A 21 11.51 -11.69 5.00
N THR A 22 11.40 -10.47 5.53
CA THR A 22 10.63 -9.41 4.87
C THR A 22 11.51 -8.26 4.40
N ARG A 23 11.25 -7.79 3.18
CA ARG A 23 11.82 -6.54 2.66
C ARG A 23 10.86 -5.38 2.87
N PRO A 24 11.31 -4.22 3.39
CA PRO A 24 10.45 -3.05 3.46
C PRO A 24 10.04 -2.59 2.06
N THR A 25 8.78 -2.20 1.89
CA THR A 25 8.26 -1.56 0.68
C THR A 25 8.20 -0.06 0.88
N THR A 26 8.54 0.71 -0.18
CA THR A 26 8.49 2.17 -0.15
C THR A 26 7.08 2.68 -0.45
N ASP A 27 6.79 3.90 -0.03
CA ASP A 27 5.52 4.55 -0.34
C ASP A 27 5.34 4.74 -1.85
N ILE A 28 6.41 5.13 -2.57
CA ILE A 28 6.44 5.26 -4.03
C ILE A 28 6.07 3.94 -4.73
N ALA A 29 6.58 2.80 -4.26
CA ALA A 29 6.26 1.51 -4.86
C ALA A 29 4.78 1.15 -4.71
N LYS A 30 4.17 1.49 -3.56
CA LYS A 30 2.74 1.29 -3.33
C LYS A 30 1.91 2.22 -4.22
N GLU A 31 2.26 3.49 -4.30
CA GLU A 31 1.60 4.47 -5.18
C GLU A 31 1.63 4.04 -6.63
N GLY A 32 2.80 3.67 -7.15
CA GLY A 32 2.96 3.20 -8.52
C GLY A 32 2.13 1.95 -8.82
N LEU A 33 2.09 0.99 -7.89
CA LEU A 33 1.26 -0.21 -8.04
C LEU A 33 -0.24 0.15 -8.10
N PHE A 34 -0.73 0.94 -7.14
CA PHE A 34 -2.15 1.29 -7.11
C PHE A 34 -2.57 2.16 -8.29
N ASN A 35 -1.68 3.03 -8.80
CA ASN A 35 -1.91 3.76 -10.04
C ASN A 35 -2.13 2.81 -11.23
N VAL A 36 -1.25 1.80 -11.38
CA VAL A 36 -1.40 0.78 -12.43
C VAL A 36 -2.71 0.00 -12.27
N LEU A 37 -3.07 -0.37 -11.04
CA LEU A 37 -4.30 -1.12 -10.79
C LEU A 37 -5.55 -0.28 -11.05
N GLN A 38 -5.58 1.00 -10.67
CA GLN A 38 -6.71 1.91 -10.93
C GLN A 38 -6.98 2.13 -12.42
N HIS A 39 -5.96 2.01 -13.27
CA HIS A 39 -6.13 2.08 -14.72
C HIS A 39 -6.49 0.75 -15.38
N LYS A 40 -6.34 -0.38 -14.67
CA LYS A 40 -6.58 -1.73 -15.21
C LYS A 40 -7.85 -2.37 -14.70
N LEU A 41 -8.32 -1.98 -13.53
CA LEU A 41 -9.45 -2.56 -12.83
C LEU A 41 -10.44 -1.45 -12.49
N ASP A 42 -11.71 -1.73 -12.67
CA ASP A 42 -12.76 -0.94 -12.05
C ASP A 42 -12.97 -1.46 -10.63
N PHE A 43 -12.63 -0.63 -9.64
CA PHE A 43 -12.76 -0.98 -8.23
C PHE A 43 -14.18 -0.78 -7.69
N GLU A 44 -15.07 -0.09 -8.42
CA GLU A 44 -16.47 0.08 -8.01
C GLU A 44 -17.32 -1.14 -8.38
N GLU A 45 -16.90 -1.91 -9.38
CA GLU A 45 -17.57 -3.14 -9.84
C GLU A 45 -17.07 -4.42 -9.16
N LEU A 46 -16.07 -4.33 -8.28
CA LEU A 46 -15.41 -5.44 -7.56
C LEU A 46 -15.99 -5.66 -6.15
#